data_AF-A0A3B5QX61-F1
#
_entry.id   AF-A0A3B5QX61-F1
#
_cell.length_a   1.000
_cell.length_b   1.000
_cell.length_c   1.000
_cell.angle_alpha   90.00
_cell.angle_beta   90.00
_cell.angle_gamma   90.00
#
_symmetry.space_group_name_H-M   'P 1'
#
loop_
_entity.id
_entity.type
_entity.pdbx_description
1 polymer ?
#
loop_
_entity_poly.entity_id
_entity_poly.type
_entity_poly.pdbx_seq_one_letter_code
_entity_poly.pdbx_strand_id
1 'polypeptide(L)'
;MADVEAERRTAACVGPVIVHCSAGIGRTGCFIATTTGCRQLQVEGVVDVLNITCQLRADRGGMIQTGEQYEFVHHALSLFEARLSAESGQ
;
A
#
# COMPACT_ATOMS: atom_id res chain seq x y z
N MET A 1 2.67 3.34 30.63
CA MET A 1 3.27 3.02 29.31
C MET A 1 3.60 1.54 29.19
N ALA A 2 4.22 0.92 30.21
CA ALA A 2 4.48 -0.53 30.24
C ALA A 2 3.19 -1.39 30.07
N ASP A 3 2.07 -0.96 30.65
CA ASP A 3 0.79 -1.68 30.52
C ASP A 3 0.25 -1.68 29.08
N VAL A 4 0.43 -0.57 28.35
CA VAL A 4 0.01 -0.43 26.94
C VAL A 4 0.85 -1.34 26.03
N GLU A 5 2.13 -1.50 26.32
CA GLU A 5 3.00 -2.42 25.58
C GLU A 5 2.76 -3.89 25.92
N ALA A 6 2.38 -4.20 27.17
CA ALA A 6 2.01 -5.54 27.60
C ALA A 6 0.71 -6.03 26.94
N GLU A 7 -0.31 -5.16 26.80
CA GLU A 7 -1.54 -5.46 26.06
C GLU A 7 -1.28 -5.66 24.55
N ARG A 8 -0.37 -4.88 23.93
CA ARG A 8 -0.01 -5.08 22.51
C ARG A 8 0.61 -6.44 22.23
N ARG A 9 1.37 -7.02 23.17
CA ARG A 9 2.01 -8.34 23.00
C ARG A 9 1.08 -9.51 23.25
N THR A 10 -0.02 -9.29 23.97
CA THR A 10 -1.03 -10.31 24.30
C THR A 10 -2.23 -10.26 23.37
N ALA A 11 -2.36 -9.21 22.55
CA ALA A 11 -3.37 -9.12 21.51
C ALA A 11 -3.24 -10.28 20.51
N ALA A 12 -4.23 -11.17 20.51
CA ALA A 12 -4.32 -12.31 19.60
C ALA A 12 -4.48 -11.89 18.12
N CYS A 13 -4.83 -10.63 17.86
CA CYS A 13 -4.91 -10.06 16.51
C CYS A 13 -3.93 -8.89 16.36
N VAL A 14 -3.17 -8.90 15.26
CA VAL A 14 -2.38 -7.74 14.85
C VAL A 14 -3.35 -6.71 14.29
N GLY A 15 -3.53 -5.59 14.99
CA GLY A 15 -4.38 -4.49 14.55
C GLY A 15 -3.90 -3.88 13.22
N PRO A 16 -4.72 -3.05 12.56
CA PRO A 16 -4.36 -2.45 11.28
C PRO A 16 -3.18 -1.50 11.43
N VAL A 17 -2.36 -1.39 10.37
CA VAL A 17 -1.29 -0.40 10.30
C VAL A 17 -1.89 0.98 10.09
N ILE A 18 -1.57 1.93 10.97
CA ILE A 18 -2.01 3.32 10.85
C ILE A 18 -1.12 4.04 9.83
N VAL A 19 -1.73 4.54 8.75
CA VAL A 19 -1.06 5.34 7.72
C VAL A 19 -1.72 6.71 7.67
N HIS A 20 -0.96 7.77 7.85
CA HIS A 20 -1.47 9.14 7.78
C HIS A 20 -0.55 10.06 6.98
N CYS A 21 -1.10 11.19 6.54
CA CYS A 21 -0.32 12.32 6.06
C CYS A 21 -0.88 13.61 6.69
N SER A 22 -1.18 14.65 5.90
CA SER A 22 -1.92 15.82 6.39
C SER A 22 -3.43 15.59 6.30
N ALA A 23 -3.98 15.45 5.09
CA ALA A 23 -5.41 15.14 4.87
C ALA A 23 -5.74 13.63 4.94
N GLY A 24 -4.71 12.77 4.95
CA GLY A 24 -4.86 11.32 5.01
C GLY A 24 -5.46 10.69 3.75
N ILE A 25 -5.24 11.29 2.57
CA ILE A 25 -5.80 10.78 1.29
C ILE A 25 -4.81 10.74 0.13
N GLY A 26 -3.95 11.76 -0.05
CA GLY A 26 -2.96 11.78 -1.15
C GLY A 26 -1.82 10.79 -0.91
N ARG A 27 -0.79 11.19 -0.14
CA ARG A 27 0.36 10.33 0.19
C ARG A 27 -0.02 9.02 0.89
N THR A 28 -1.05 9.07 1.74
CA THR A 28 -1.63 7.86 2.38
C THR A 28 -2.15 6.89 1.33
N GLY A 29 -2.91 7.39 0.34
CA GLY A 29 -3.39 6.59 -0.78
C GLY A 29 -2.25 6.00 -1.61
N CYS A 30 -1.24 6.80 -1.95
CA CYS A 30 -0.06 6.30 -2.68
C CYS A 30 0.62 5.15 -1.90
N PHE A 31 0.89 5.34 -0.62
CA PHE A 31 1.57 4.32 0.19
C PHE A 31 0.80 3.00 0.26
N ILE A 32 -0.52 3.08 0.52
CA ILE A 32 -1.37 1.89 0.61
C ILE A 32 -1.50 1.23 -0.77
N ALA A 33 -1.75 2.00 -1.84
CA ALA A 33 -1.87 1.46 -3.20
C ALA A 33 -0.60 0.76 -3.66
N THR A 34 0.57 1.39 -3.44
CA THR A 34 1.86 0.78 -3.78
C THR A 34 2.08 -0.52 -2.99
N THR A 35 1.78 -0.53 -1.68
CA THR A 35 1.97 -1.73 -0.85
C THR A 35 1.04 -2.88 -1.30
N THR A 36 -0.23 -2.57 -1.57
CA THR A 36 -1.20 -3.54 -2.09
C THR A 36 -0.76 -4.06 -3.47
N GLY A 37 -0.32 -3.17 -4.36
CA GLY A 37 0.15 -3.54 -5.69
C GLY A 37 1.43 -4.38 -5.66
N CYS A 38 2.40 -4.07 -4.78
CA CYS A 38 3.58 -4.90 -4.58
C CYS A 38 3.21 -6.32 -4.16
N ARG A 39 2.25 -6.46 -3.23
CA ARG A 39 1.76 -7.78 -2.81
C ARG A 39 1.05 -8.51 -3.96
N GLN A 40 0.25 -7.79 -4.75
CA GLN A 40 -0.42 -8.38 -5.92
C GLN A 40 0.60 -8.89 -6.94
N LEU A 41 1.63 -8.10 -7.26
CA LEU A 41 2.74 -8.52 -8.13
C LEU A 41 3.44 -9.78 -7.61
N GLN A 42 3.72 -9.85 -6.32
CA GLN A 42 4.38 -11.01 -5.71
C GLN A 42 3.55 -12.29 -5.79
N VAL A 43 2.23 -12.19 -5.63
CA VAL A 43 1.33 -13.35 -5.52
C VAL A 43 0.79 -13.77 -6.89
N GLU A 44 0.44 -12.81 -7.73
CA GLU A 44 -0.30 -13.01 -8.98
C GLU A 44 0.55 -12.74 -10.24
N GLY A 45 1.71 -12.08 -10.11
CA GLY A 45 2.54 -11.69 -11.25
C GLY A 45 1.98 -10.54 -12.09
N VAL A 46 0.83 -9.97 -11.69
CA VAL A 46 0.16 -8.85 -12.35
C VAL A 46 -0.34 -7.85 -11.30
N VAL A 47 -0.67 -6.63 -11.72
CA VAL A 47 -1.24 -5.62 -10.83
C VAL A 47 -2.31 -4.79 -11.52
N ASP A 48 -3.42 -4.56 -10.81
CA ASP A 48 -4.52 -3.70 -11.27
C ASP A 48 -4.59 -2.43 -10.43
N VAL A 49 -3.81 -1.42 -10.83
CA VAL A 49 -3.70 -0.13 -10.13
C VAL A 49 -5.04 0.62 -10.12
N LEU A 50 -5.85 0.47 -11.18
CA LEU A 50 -7.16 1.12 -11.28
C LEU A 50 -8.11 0.53 -10.24
N ASN A 51 -8.23 -0.80 -10.20
CA ASN A 51 -9.10 -1.47 -9.23
C ASN A 51 -8.64 -1.17 -7.79
N ILE A 52 -7.34 -1.24 -7.50
CA ILE A 52 -6.80 -0.86 -6.18
C ILE A 52 -7.22 0.56 -5.80
N THR A 53 -7.08 1.51 -6.73
CA THR A 53 -7.46 2.91 -6.48
C THR A 53 -8.97 3.06 -6.26
N CYS A 54 -9.79 2.35 -7.03
CA CYS A 54 -11.25 2.31 -6.86
C CYS A 54 -11.65 1.77 -5.48
N GLN A 55 -11.03 0.68 -5.03
CA GLN A 55 -11.28 0.13 -3.69
C GLN A 55 -10.88 1.13 -2.59
N LEU A 56 -9.71 1.75 -2.70
CA LEU A 56 -9.29 2.78 -1.73
C LEU A 56 -10.25 3.96 -1.69
N ARG A 57 -10.78 4.38 -2.83
CA ARG A 57 -11.78 5.46 -2.91
C ARG A 57 -13.15 5.06 -2.36
N ALA A 58 -13.49 3.77 -2.42
CA ALA A 58 -14.70 3.24 -1.78
C ALA A 58 -14.55 3.23 -0.25
N ASP A 59 -13.37 2.88 0.27
CA ASP A 59 -13.09 2.87 1.71
C ASP A 59 -12.95 4.29 2.29
N ARG A 60 -12.31 5.20 1.54
CA ARG A 60 -12.14 6.61 1.91
C ARG A 60 -12.12 7.48 0.66
N GLY A 61 -13.13 8.36 0.55
CA GLY A 61 -13.22 9.27 -0.60
C GLY A 61 -11.96 10.12 -0.79
N GLY A 62 -11.51 10.26 -2.05
CA GLY A 62 -10.39 11.13 -2.42
C GLY A 62 -8.99 10.50 -2.31
N MET A 63 -8.89 9.20 -2.05
CA MET A 63 -7.60 8.48 -2.07
C MET A 63 -6.91 8.62 -3.44
N ILE A 64 -5.60 8.94 -3.41
CA ILE A 64 -4.80 9.35 -4.57
C ILE A 64 -5.41 10.58 -5.25
N GLN A 65 -4.91 11.75 -4.88
CA GLN A 65 -5.56 13.04 -5.15
C GLN A 65 -5.24 13.64 -6.53
N THR A 66 -4.05 13.38 -7.07
CA THR A 66 -3.59 13.99 -8.33
C THR A 66 -3.16 12.93 -9.35
N GLY A 67 -3.12 13.31 -10.63
CA GLY A 67 -2.61 12.44 -11.71
C GLY A 67 -1.15 12.03 -11.45
N GLU A 68 -0.31 12.97 -11.03
CA GLU A 68 1.10 12.72 -10.68
C GLU A 68 1.26 11.67 -9.57
N GLN A 69 0.35 11.66 -8.58
CA GLN A 69 0.33 10.66 -7.52
C GLN A 69 -0.04 9.27 -8.05
N TYR A 70 -0.94 9.21 -9.02
CA TYR A 70 -1.34 7.96 -9.67
C TYR A 70 -0.20 7.43 -10.57
N GLU A 71 0.44 8.30 -11.35
CA GLU A 71 1.64 7.99 -12.14
C GLU A 71 2.79 7.52 -11.25
N PHE A 72 2.99 8.16 -10.09
CA PHE A 72 3.99 7.74 -9.11
C PHE A 72 3.76 6.30 -8.63
N VAL A 73 2.50 5.90 -8.39
CA VAL A 73 2.18 4.53 -7.98
C VAL A 73 2.58 3.54 -9.08
N HIS A 74 2.28 3.83 -10.34
CA HIS A 74 2.74 3.01 -11.46
C HIS A 74 4.27 2.93 -11.52
N HIS A 75 4.96 4.06 -11.41
CA HIS A 75 6.42 4.09 -11.45
C HIS A 75 7.05 3.26 -10.31
N ALA A 76 6.53 3.40 -9.09
CA ALA A 76 6.98 2.63 -7.94
C ALA A 76 6.78 1.12 -8.13
N LEU A 77 5.64 0.71 -8.70
CA LEU A 77 5.34 -0.70 -8.98
C LEU A 77 6.22 -1.28 -10.08
N SER A 78 6.49 -0.53 -11.17
CA SER A 78 7.43 -0.96 -12.21
C SER A 78 8.86 -1.13 -11.68
N LEU A 79 9.31 -0.24 -10.79
CA LEU A 79 10.61 -0.39 -10.12
C LEU A 79 10.66 -1.63 -9.23
N PHE A 80 9.55 -1.97 -8.57
CA PHE A 80 9.45 -3.15 -7.73
C PHE A 80 9.44 -4.44 -8.54
N GLU A 81 8.66 -4.50 -9.62
CA GLU A 81 8.62 -5.62 -10.57
C GLU A 81 10.01 -5.92 -11.17
N ALA A 82 10.75 -4.88 -11.55
CA ALA A 82 12.11 -5.03 -12.07
C ALA A 82 13.06 -5.71 -11.06
N ARG A 83 12.89 -5.45 -9.76
CA ARG A 83 13.67 -6.10 -8.68
C ARG A 83 13.25 -7.54 -8.46
N LEU A 84 11.94 -7.83 -8.44
CA LEU A 84 11.45 -9.20 -8.33
C LEU A 84 11.96 -10.10 -9.46
N SER A 85 12.00 -9.56 -10.68
CA SER A 85 12.51 -10.28 -11.85
C SER A 85 14.00 -10.59 -11.74
N ALA A 86 14.80 -9.66 -11.19
CA ALA A 86 16.23 -9.86 -10.95
C ALA A 86 16.50 -10.93 -9.88
N GLU A 87 15.65 -11.01 -8.85
CA GLU A 87 15.73 -12.02 -7.78
C GLU A 87 15.28 -13.42 -8.26
N SER A 88 14.34 -13.48 -9.20
CA SER A 88 13.84 -14.74 -9.78
C SER A 88 14.77 -15.35 -10.83
N GLY A 89 15.74 -14.58 -11.33
CA GLY A 89 16.75 -15.01 -12.31
C GLY A 89 18.02 -15.60 -11.68
N GLN A 90 18.05 -15.78 -10.36
CA GLN A 90 19.09 -16.49 -9.59
C GLN A 90 18.59 -17.86 -9.15
#